data_AF-A0A1F9VTL1-F1
#
_entry.id   AF-A0A1F9VTL1-F1
#
_cell.length_a   1.000
_cell.length_b   1.000
_cell.length_c   1.000
_cell.angle_alpha   90.00
_cell.angle_beta   90.00
_cell.angle_gamma   90.00
#
_symmetry.space_group_name_H-M   'P 1'
#
loop_
_entity.id
_entity.type
_entity.pdbx_description
1 polymer ?
#
loop_
_entity_poly.entity_id
_entity_poly.type
_entity_poly.pdbx_seq_one_letter_code
_entity_poly.pdbx_strand_id
1 'polypeptide(L)'
;MKFKAFSALLLFSFLCGRPLRAEVIRGPAELRSADTGKAAASLYDGAKVECVRSTAPWIETGFLAYVEPAYLEEGGGLRKGAVFYDKTGRTFGRVTETFSLDFSPGKPDAKTGRVELEIVLLANYRDIKQDSILEIALASELKGARSAPAPAALAGHLKKFGYEKWSGCEGVESYGVYENWIEDPSPGFRALLIFQAGKLAAVLHSREINYKFVSTKEFSRGSKLSYVRKLPEAGMKKLEKFYSDILSSAD
;
A
#
# COMPACT_ATOMS: atom_id res chain seq x y z
N MET A 1 -25.02 1.19 31.44
CA MET A 1 -24.26 1.06 30.19
C MET A 1 -23.25 2.18 30.11
N LYS A 2 -21.95 1.89 30.27
CA LYS A 2 -20.87 2.87 30.11
C LYS A 2 -20.05 2.45 28.90
N PHE A 3 -20.18 3.17 27.79
CA PHE A 3 -19.29 3.04 26.64
C PHE A 3 -17.91 3.57 27.07
N LYS A 4 -16.93 2.67 27.15
CA LYS A 4 -15.53 3.07 27.28
C LYS A 4 -15.09 3.60 25.92
N ALA A 5 -14.84 4.90 25.85
CA ALA A 5 -14.15 5.51 24.73
C ALA A 5 -12.77 4.85 24.58
N PHE A 6 -12.56 4.17 23.46
CA PHE A 6 -11.27 3.68 23.04
C PHE A 6 -10.50 4.89 22.48
N SER A 7 -9.89 5.70 23.35
CA SER A 7 -8.85 6.64 22.91
C SER A 7 -7.61 5.84 22.55
N ALA A 8 -7.60 5.28 21.34
CA ALA A 8 -6.37 4.86 20.69
C ALA A 8 -5.66 6.11 20.17
N LEU A 9 -4.94 6.78 21.06
CA LEU A 9 -3.83 7.64 20.65
C LEU A 9 -2.76 6.70 20.06
N LEU A 10 -2.95 6.32 18.80
CA LEU A 10 -1.99 5.56 18.02
C LEU A 10 -0.81 6.51 17.76
N LEU A 11 0.11 6.59 18.73
CA LEU A 11 1.49 6.83 18.38
C LEU A 11 1.82 5.79 17.31
N PHE A 12 1.93 6.24 16.06
CA PHE A 12 2.51 5.49 14.95
C PHE A 12 3.99 5.26 15.27
N SER A 13 4.23 4.38 16.23
CA SER A 13 5.54 3.78 16.40
C SER A 13 5.79 2.99 15.12
N PHE A 14 6.58 3.59 14.24
CA PHE A 14 7.38 2.98 13.18
C PHE A 14 8.14 1.78 13.79
N LEU A 15 7.43 0.68 14.00
CA LEU A 15 7.97 -0.54 14.56
C LEU A 15 8.66 -1.29 13.43
N CYS A 16 9.97 -1.09 13.40
CA CYS A 16 11.00 -2.03 12.97
C CYS A 16 10.44 -3.45 12.70
N GLY A 17 10.35 -3.81 11.42
CA GLY A 17 10.27 -5.22 11.02
C GLY A 17 9.08 -5.63 10.15
N ARG A 18 8.09 -4.77 9.89
CA ARG A 18 7.05 -5.12 8.91
C ARG A 18 7.66 -5.14 7.50
N PRO A 19 7.47 -6.21 6.71
CA PRO A 19 7.88 -6.19 5.31
C PRO A 19 7.16 -5.03 4.64
N LEU A 20 7.91 -4.12 3.99
CA LEU A 20 7.32 -3.07 3.16
C LEU A 20 6.30 -3.73 2.23
N ARG A 21 5.03 -3.33 2.36
CA ARG A 21 3.89 -3.79 1.55
C ARG A 21 3.93 -3.06 0.21
N ALA A 22 5.00 -3.30 -0.51
CA ALA A 22 5.45 -2.45 -1.59
C ALA A 22 5.26 -3.13 -2.94
N GLU A 23 4.83 -2.33 -3.91
CA GLU A 23 5.05 -2.61 -5.31
C GLU A 23 6.56 -2.65 -5.62
N VAL A 24 6.89 -3.24 -6.77
CA VAL A 24 8.28 -3.47 -7.17
C VAL A 24 8.54 -2.84 -8.53
N ILE A 25 9.64 -2.08 -8.63
CA ILE A 25 10.13 -1.53 -9.88
C ILE A 25 10.66 -2.62 -10.81
N ARG A 26 10.22 -2.57 -12.07
CA ARG A 26 10.84 -3.18 -13.25
C ARG A 26 11.87 -2.19 -13.79
N GLY A 27 13.10 -2.33 -13.33
CA GLY A 27 14.15 -1.34 -13.55
C GLY A 27 15.08 -1.67 -14.74
N PRO A 28 15.93 -0.70 -15.13
CA PRO A 28 16.01 0.65 -14.58
C PRO A 28 14.78 1.47 -14.97
N ALA A 29 14.19 2.19 -14.00
CA ALA A 29 13.05 3.06 -14.20
C ALA A 29 13.47 4.51 -13.98
N GLU A 30 13.01 5.42 -14.83
CA GLU A 30 13.20 6.85 -14.64
C GLU A 30 12.02 7.44 -13.86
N LEU A 31 12.33 8.28 -12.88
CA LEU A 31 11.34 8.95 -12.05
C LEU A 31 11.42 10.45 -12.28
N ARG A 32 10.27 11.13 -12.33
CA ARG A 32 10.14 12.57 -12.59
C ARG A 32 9.63 13.30 -11.36
N SER A 33 10.04 14.55 -11.17
CA SER A 33 9.45 15.43 -10.16
C SER A 33 8.14 16.08 -10.58
N ALA A 34 7.79 16.00 -11.87
CA ALA A 34 6.53 16.49 -12.45
C ALA A 34 6.18 15.73 -13.75
N ASP A 35 4.89 15.70 -14.14
CA ASP A 35 4.39 14.89 -15.27
C ASP A 35 5.15 15.15 -16.58
N THR A 36 5.52 16.41 -16.83
CA THR A 36 6.24 16.88 -18.04
C THR A 36 7.70 17.24 -17.77
N GLY A 37 8.30 16.68 -16.71
CA GLY A 37 9.68 16.96 -16.29
C GLY A 37 10.76 16.06 -16.89
N LYS A 38 12.01 16.49 -16.74
CA LYS A 38 13.19 15.63 -16.90
C LYS A 38 13.20 14.55 -15.81
N ALA A 39 13.87 13.44 -16.06
CA ALA A 39 14.11 12.42 -15.05
C ALA A 39 14.95 13.01 -13.89
N ALA A 40 14.38 13.03 -12.69
CA ALA A 40 15.01 13.49 -11.46
C ALA A 40 15.80 12.36 -10.78
N ALA A 41 15.34 11.12 -10.92
CA ALA A 41 16.01 9.96 -10.35
C ALA A 41 15.86 8.72 -11.25
N SER A 42 16.61 7.67 -10.92
CA SER A 42 16.43 6.35 -11.47
C SER A 42 16.47 5.28 -10.39
N LEU A 43 15.52 4.34 -10.43
CA LEU A 43 15.45 3.19 -9.54
C LEU A 43 15.87 1.91 -10.29
N TYR A 44 16.62 1.05 -9.60
CA TYR A 44 17.08 -0.24 -10.14
C TYR A 44 15.96 -1.30 -10.09
N ASP A 45 16.13 -2.38 -10.85
CA ASP A 45 15.19 -3.49 -10.80
C ASP A 45 15.09 -4.07 -9.40
N GLY A 46 13.85 -4.32 -8.95
CA GLY A 46 13.61 -4.85 -7.61
C GLY A 46 13.54 -3.79 -6.50
N ALA A 47 13.68 -2.49 -6.83
CA ALA A 47 13.39 -1.43 -5.86
C ALA A 47 11.94 -1.51 -5.37
N LYS A 48 11.75 -1.33 -4.06
CA LYS A 48 10.44 -1.37 -3.41
C LYS A 48 9.87 0.04 -3.34
N VAL A 49 8.63 0.20 -3.76
CA VAL A 49 7.94 1.49 -3.81
C VAL A 49 6.49 1.33 -3.35
N GLU A 50 5.87 2.44 -3.00
CA GLU A 50 4.43 2.53 -2.77
C GLU A 50 3.83 3.43 -3.84
N CYS A 51 2.81 2.95 -4.53
CA CYS A 51 2.22 3.64 -5.67
C CYS A 51 0.79 4.09 -5.37
N VAL A 52 0.41 5.32 -5.71
CA VAL A 52 -1.00 5.75 -5.62
C VAL A 52 -1.87 5.08 -6.69
N ARG A 53 -3.17 5.07 -6.48
CA ARG A 53 -4.14 4.70 -7.49
C ARG A 53 -4.15 5.75 -8.61
N SER A 54 -3.91 5.32 -9.83
CA SER A 54 -4.04 6.19 -10.98
C SER A 54 -4.27 5.41 -12.27
N THR A 55 -4.99 6.02 -13.20
CA THR A 55 -5.13 5.56 -14.60
C THR A 55 -4.15 6.29 -15.53
N ALA A 56 -3.40 7.26 -15.01
CA ALA A 56 -2.40 7.99 -15.76
C ALA A 56 -1.15 7.11 -16.01
N PRO A 57 -0.40 7.36 -17.08
CA PRO A 57 0.84 6.63 -17.36
C PRO A 57 1.95 6.96 -16.36
N TRP A 58 1.91 8.14 -15.74
CA TRP A 58 2.82 8.57 -14.68
C TRP A 58 2.04 8.63 -13.38
N ILE A 59 2.58 8.00 -12.34
CA ILE A 59 1.88 7.79 -11.08
C ILE A 59 2.76 8.19 -9.91
N GLU A 60 2.19 8.84 -8.90
CA GLU A 60 2.92 9.16 -7.68
C GLU A 60 3.39 7.86 -7.02
N THR A 61 4.68 7.85 -6.73
CA THR A 61 5.44 6.69 -6.32
C THR A 61 6.39 7.15 -5.22
N GLY A 62 6.09 6.70 -4.01
CA GLY A 62 6.85 7.00 -2.80
C GLY A 62 7.78 5.86 -2.43
N PHE A 63 8.93 6.20 -1.84
CA PHE A 63 9.86 5.22 -1.30
C PHE A 63 10.72 5.82 -0.19
N LEU A 64 11.10 4.97 0.75
CA LEU A 64 12.07 5.32 1.80
C LEU A 64 13.48 5.10 1.27
N ALA A 65 14.33 6.11 1.40
CA ALA A 65 15.73 6.04 1.01
C ALA A 65 16.64 6.59 2.11
N TYR A 66 17.77 5.93 2.34
CA TYR A 66 18.88 6.48 3.11
C TYR A 66 19.86 7.12 2.13
N VAL A 67 20.33 8.33 2.44
CA VAL A 67 21.28 9.08 1.60
C VAL A 67 22.44 9.65 2.44
N GLU A 68 23.58 9.91 1.80
CA GLU A 68 24.69 10.58 2.46
C GLU A 68 24.36 12.08 2.68
N PRO A 69 24.58 12.66 3.87
CA PRO A 69 24.23 14.05 4.17
C PRO A 69 24.87 15.07 3.22
N ALA A 70 26.03 14.73 2.65
CA ALA A 70 26.76 15.58 1.70
C ALA A 70 25.98 15.88 0.40
N TYR A 71 24.91 15.15 0.10
CA TYR A 71 24.04 15.43 -1.05
C TYR A 71 22.80 16.25 -0.72
N LEU A 72 22.53 16.51 0.56
CA LEU A 72 21.42 17.36 0.97
C LEU A 72 21.74 18.83 0.63
N GLU A 73 20.73 19.55 0.14
CA GLU A 73 20.83 20.99 -0.11
C GLU A 73 20.31 21.80 1.09
N GLU A 74 20.92 22.96 1.30
CA GLU A 74 20.42 23.96 2.23
C GLU A 74 19.08 24.48 1.70
N GLY A 75 18.00 24.26 2.44
CA GLY A 75 16.63 24.59 2.01
C GLY A 75 15.77 23.40 1.57
N GLY A 76 16.30 22.17 1.58
CA GLY A 76 15.54 20.95 1.30
C GLY A 76 15.65 20.52 -0.16
N GLY A 77 16.27 19.35 -0.38
CA GLY A 77 16.48 18.81 -1.72
C GLY A 77 17.63 17.80 -1.77
N LEU A 78 17.77 17.17 -2.93
CA LEU A 78 18.80 16.18 -3.21
C LEU A 78 19.59 16.56 -4.45
N ARG A 79 20.91 16.63 -4.30
CA ARG A 79 21.85 16.88 -5.41
C ARG A 79 21.97 15.70 -6.34
N LYS A 80 22.15 16.01 -7.63
CA LYS A 80 22.56 15.05 -8.66
C LYS A 80 23.73 14.18 -8.19
N GLY A 81 23.63 12.88 -8.47
CA GLY A 81 24.63 11.88 -8.10
C GLY A 81 24.43 11.25 -6.72
N ALA A 82 23.48 11.72 -5.91
CA ALA A 82 23.13 11.05 -4.66
C ALA A 82 22.68 9.61 -4.93
N VAL A 83 23.12 8.68 -4.08
CA VAL A 83 22.78 7.25 -4.17
C VAL A 83 21.72 6.93 -3.12
N PHE A 84 20.73 6.14 -3.50
CA PHE A 84 19.71 5.63 -2.57
C PHE A 84 20.12 4.29 -2.00
N TYR A 85 20.12 4.20 -0.66
CA TYR A 85 20.39 2.97 0.09
C TYR A 85 19.13 2.51 0.81
N ASP A 86 18.89 1.19 0.85
CA ASP A 86 17.88 0.62 1.73
C ASP A 86 18.41 0.50 3.17
N LYS A 87 17.54 0.11 4.11
CA LYS A 87 17.91 -0.06 5.53
C LYS A 87 19.05 -1.07 5.80
N THR A 88 19.38 -1.91 4.81
CA THR A 88 20.48 -2.88 4.89
C THR A 88 21.78 -2.33 4.30
N GLY A 89 21.75 -1.11 3.74
CA GLY A 89 22.88 -0.48 3.09
C GLY A 89 23.06 -0.88 1.63
N ARG A 90 22.11 -1.61 1.03
CA ARG A 90 22.15 -1.98 -0.39
C ARG A 90 21.63 -0.83 -1.23
N THR A 91 22.31 -0.56 -2.35
CA THR A 91 21.89 0.48 -3.29
C THR A 91 20.71 0.03 -4.13
N PHE A 92 19.76 0.93 -4.39
CA PHE A 92 18.58 0.62 -5.22
C PHE A 92 18.19 1.75 -6.19
N GLY A 93 18.98 2.81 -6.26
CA GLY A 93 18.77 3.89 -7.21
C GLY A 93 19.73 5.05 -7.03
N ARG A 94 19.51 6.10 -7.80
CA ARG A 94 20.31 7.34 -7.76
C ARG A 94 19.54 8.55 -8.26
N VAL A 95 19.98 9.72 -7.84
CA VAL A 95 19.49 11.01 -8.34
C VAL A 95 20.21 11.36 -9.64
N THR A 96 19.44 11.58 -10.71
CA THR A 96 19.96 11.90 -12.05
C THR A 96 20.00 13.40 -12.32
N GLU A 97 19.12 14.17 -11.67
CA GLU A 97 19.09 15.62 -11.68
C GLU A 97 18.70 16.15 -10.30
N THR A 98 19.24 17.30 -9.88
CA THR A 98 18.91 17.89 -8.58
C THR A 98 17.41 18.23 -8.50
N PHE A 99 16.76 17.92 -7.36
CA PHE A 99 15.36 18.26 -7.13
C PHE A 99 15.09 18.59 -5.65
N SER A 100 14.05 19.40 -5.41
CA SER A 100 13.58 19.77 -4.07
C SER A 100 12.72 18.67 -3.46
N LEU A 101 12.74 18.59 -2.13
CA LEU A 101 11.88 17.70 -1.34
C LEU A 101 10.89 18.55 -0.55
N ASP A 102 9.65 18.08 -0.43
CA ASP A 102 8.59 18.79 0.29
C ASP A 102 8.62 18.57 1.81
N PHE A 103 9.72 18.04 2.35
CA PHE A 103 9.86 17.73 3.77
C PHE A 103 11.29 17.99 4.27
N SER A 104 11.39 18.27 5.56
CA SER A 104 12.68 18.45 6.24
C SER A 104 13.33 17.08 6.50
N PRO A 105 14.61 16.90 6.15
CA PRO A 105 15.33 15.66 6.44
C PRO A 105 15.35 15.34 7.93
N GLY A 106 15.26 14.04 8.25
CA GLY A 106 15.46 13.56 9.61
C GLY A 106 16.89 13.72 10.11
N LYS A 107 17.14 13.32 11.36
CA LYS A 107 18.51 13.24 11.89
C LYS A 107 19.26 12.08 11.22
N PRO A 108 20.58 12.20 11.00
CA PRO A 108 21.39 11.08 10.53
C PRO A 108 21.28 9.86 11.46
N ASP A 109 21.17 8.67 10.88
CA ASP A 109 21.25 7.41 11.58
C ASP A 109 22.62 7.27 12.26
N ALA A 110 22.63 6.95 13.55
CA ALA A 110 23.84 6.96 14.36
C ALA A 110 24.88 5.90 13.93
N LYS A 111 24.47 4.85 13.21
CA LYS A 111 25.36 3.76 12.78
C LYS A 111 25.97 4.03 11.41
N THR A 112 25.16 4.53 10.49
CA THR A 112 25.54 4.68 9.09
C THR A 112 25.92 6.11 8.73
N GLY A 113 25.54 7.10 9.55
CA GLY A 113 25.69 8.52 9.24
C GLY A 113 24.76 9.02 8.14
N ARG A 114 23.90 8.17 7.59
CA ARG A 114 22.97 8.49 6.50
C ARG A 114 21.66 9.04 7.02
N VAL A 115 21.01 9.87 6.22
CA VAL A 115 19.71 10.45 6.53
C VAL A 115 18.62 9.65 5.82
N GLU A 116 17.58 9.26 6.55
CA GLU A 116 16.37 8.66 6.00
C GLU A 116 15.44 9.74 5.44
N LEU A 117 14.91 9.49 4.24
CA LEU A 117 14.04 10.39 3.49
C LEU A 117 12.83 9.64 2.93
N GLU A 118 11.67 10.30 2.93
CA GLU A 118 10.43 9.84 2.31
C GLU A 118 10.26 10.48 0.92
N ILE A 119 10.79 9.86 -0.13
CA ILE A 119 10.84 10.50 -1.45
C ILE A 119 9.58 10.15 -2.23
N VAL A 120 8.81 11.14 -2.69
CA VAL A 120 7.71 10.98 -3.65
C VAL A 120 8.13 11.56 -4.99
N LEU A 121 8.04 10.74 -6.04
CA LEU A 121 8.26 11.13 -7.43
C LEU A 121 7.24 10.40 -8.32
N LEU A 122 7.23 10.70 -9.61
CA LEU A 122 6.37 10.06 -10.58
C LEU A 122 7.13 8.94 -11.31
N ALA A 123 6.67 7.71 -11.18
CA ALA A 123 7.16 6.58 -11.98
C ALA A 123 6.20 6.27 -13.12
N ASN A 124 6.70 5.70 -14.22
CA ASN A 124 5.80 5.21 -15.26
C ASN A 124 5.13 3.91 -14.79
N TYR A 125 3.82 3.79 -14.95
CA TYR A 125 3.06 2.62 -14.52
C TYR A 125 3.59 1.31 -15.15
N ARG A 126 4.10 1.37 -16.39
CA ARG A 126 4.66 0.21 -17.08
C ARG A 126 5.95 -0.31 -16.43
N ASP A 127 6.63 0.55 -15.67
CA ASP A 127 7.87 0.24 -14.97
C ASP A 127 7.56 -0.31 -13.56
N ILE A 128 6.29 -0.52 -13.21
CA ILE A 128 5.88 -1.28 -12.02
C ILE A 128 5.62 -2.74 -12.42
N LYS A 129 6.22 -3.69 -11.70
CA LYS A 129 5.96 -5.13 -11.88
C LYS A 129 4.50 -5.41 -11.53
N GLN A 130 3.70 -5.71 -12.55
CA GLN A 130 2.24 -5.83 -12.40
C GLN A 130 1.83 -6.93 -11.40
N ASP A 131 2.61 -8.01 -11.27
CA ASP A 131 2.36 -9.08 -10.30
C ASP A 131 2.70 -8.69 -8.85
N SER A 132 3.38 -7.55 -8.66
CA SER A 132 3.61 -6.93 -7.34
C SER A 132 2.50 -5.95 -6.94
N ILE A 133 1.53 -5.67 -7.83
CA ILE A 133 0.36 -4.87 -7.50
C ILE A 133 -0.70 -5.78 -6.88
N LEU A 134 -1.13 -5.44 -5.68
CA LEU A 134 -2.03 -6.28 -4.87
C LEU A 134 -3.32 -6.63 -5.60
N GLU A 135 -3.98 -5.64 -6.19
CA GLU A 135 -5.29 -5.80 -6.84
C GLU A 135 -5.18 -6.73 -8.06
N ILE A 136 -4.10 -6.60 -8.83
CA ILE A 136 -3.82 -7.44 -10.00
C ILE A 136 -3.55 -8.88 -9.55
N ALA A 137 -2.68 -9.05 -8.55
CA ALA A 137 -2.35 -10.37 -8.03
C ALA A 137 -3.59 -11.06 -7.44
N LEU A 138 -4.40 -10.36 -6.64
CA LEU A 138 -5.62 -10.91 -6.07
C LEU A 138 -6.63 -11.26 -7.16
N ALA A 139 -6.84 -10.39 -8.15
CA ALA A 139 -7.70 -10.68 -9.29
C ALA A 139 -7.26 -11.95 -10.04
N SER A 140 -5.95 -12.15 -10.20
CA SER A 140 -5.39 -13.36 -10.81
C SER A 140 -5.72 -14.62 -9.99
N GLU A 141 -5.53 -14.58 -8.67
CA GLU A 141 -5.90 -15.69 -7.77
C GLU A 141 -7.39 -16.04 -7.87
N LEU A 142 -8.26 -15.01 -7.91
CA LEU A 142 -9.71 -15.21 -7.99
C LEU A 142 -10.15 -15.77 -9.35
N LYS A 143 -9.55 -15.31 -10.46
CA LYS A 143 -9.83 -15.81 -11.82
C LYS A 143 -9.36 -17.25 -12.01
N GLY A 144 -8.24 -17.63 -11.37
CA GLY A 144 -7.71 -19.00 -11.42
C GLY A 144 -8.53 -20.00 -10.60
N ALA A 145 -9.32 -19.53 -9.64
CA ALA A 145 -10.10 -20.38 -8.77
C ALA A 145 -11.40 -20.87 -9.44
N ARG A 146 -11.66 -22.18 -9.40
CA ARG A 146 -12.95 -22.76 -9.88
C ARG A 146 -14.14 -22.40 -8.99
N SER A 147 -13.89 -21.99 -7.75
CA SER A 147 -14.89 -21.61 -6.76
C SER A 147 -14.28 -20.63 -5.77
N ALA A 148 -15.09 -19.98 -4.94
CA ALA A 148 -14.62 -19.07 -3.90
C ALA A 148 -13.53 -19.73 -3.02
N PRO A 149 -12.29 -19.18 -2.99
CA PRO A 149 -11.16 -19.82 -2.35
C PRO A 149 -11.29 -19.82 -0.82
N ALA A 150 -10.74 -20.85 -0.18
CA ALA A 150 -10.55 -20.88 1.27
C ALA A 150 -9.29 -20.09 1.66
N PRO A 151 -9.12 -19.69 2.94
CA PRO A 151 -7.92 -18.99 3.40
C PRO A 151 -6.62 -19.72 3.03
N ALA A 152 -6.60 -21.05 3.17
CA ALA A 152 -5.44 -21.87 2.84
C ALA A 152 -5.03 -21.78 1.36
N ALA A 153 -6.00 -21.65 0.45
CA ALA A 153 -5.71 -21.49 -0.97
C ALA A 153 -5.08 -20.13 -1.29
N LEU A 154 -5.33 -19.12 -0.45
CA LEU A 154 -4.75 -17.77 -0.58
C LEU A 154 -3.53 -17.54 0.31
N ALA A 155 -3.02 -18.56 1.02
CA ALA A 155 -1.94 -18.40 1.99
C ALA A 155 -0.67 -17.75 1.39
N GLY A 156 -0.31 -18.11 0.15
CA GLY A 156 0.80 -17.50 -0.58
C GLY A 156 0.57 -16.00 -0.86
N HIS A 157 -0.63 -15.65 -1.31
CA HIS A 157 -1.04 -14.27 -1.55
C HIS A 157 -1.04 -13.45 -0.25
N LEU A 158 -1.68 -13.97 0.80
CA LEU A 158 -1.73 -13.35 2.12
C LEU A 158 -0.33 -13.04 2.65
N LYS A 159 0.59 -13.99 2.53
CA LYS A 159 1.99 -13.82 2.94
C LYS A 159 2.73 -12.81 2.07
N LYS A 160 2.59 -12.89 0.73
CA LYS A 160 3.27 -12.00 -0.23
C LYS A 160 2.98 -10.53 0.05
N PHE A 161 1.71 -10.21 0.32
CA PHE A 161 1.24 -8.84 0.55
C PHE A 161 1.15 -8.46 2.03
N GLY A 162 1.60 -9.34 2.93
CA GLY A 162 1.67 -9.05 4.36
C GLY A 162 0.30 -8.78 5.00
N TYR A 163 -0.73 -9.50 4.58
CA TYR A 163 -2.05 -9.45 5.20
C TYR A 163 -1.98 -9.91 6.66
N GLU A 164 -2.63 -9.17 7.55
CA GLU A 164 -2.71 -9.49 8.98
C GLU A 164 -4.10 -10.01 9.33
N LYS A 165 -4.18 -11.01 10.21
CA LYS A 165 -5.48 -11.49 10.70
C LYS A 165 -6.17 -10.36 11.44
N TRP A 166 -7.43 -10.13 11.11
CA TRP A 166 -8.22 -9.06 11.67
C TRP A 166 -9.49 -9.63 12.30
N SER A 167 -9.81 -9.19 13.51
CA SER A 167 -10.82 -9.81 14.38
C SER A 167 -12.01 -8.90 14.69
N GLY A 168 -12.25 -7.85 13.88
CA GLY A 168 -13.31 -6.90 14.19
C GLY A 168 -14.72 -7.45 13.95
N CYS A 169 -14.89 -8.45 13.09
CA CYS A 169 -16.21 -8.96 12.72
C CYS A 169 -16.48 -10.33 13.34
N GLU A 170 -17.40 -10.39 14.31
CA GLU A 170 -17.75 -11.64 14.97
C GLU A 170 -18.39 -12.64 14.00
N GLY A 171 -17.87 -13.88 14.01
CA GLY A 171 -18.38 -15.00 13.21
C GLY A 171 -17.89 -15.03 11.77
N VAL A 172 -16.91 -14.19 11.40
CA VAL A 172 -16.18 -14.31 10.13
C VAL A 172 -14.69 -14.26 10.40
N GLU A 173 -13.93 -14.95 9.56
CA GLU A 173 -12.48 -14.82 9.56
C GLU A 173 -12.10 -13.76 8.52
N SER A 174 -11.18 -12.86 8.87
CA SER A 174 -10.77 -11.81 7.94
C SER A 174 -9.28 -11.49 8.02
N TYR A 175 -8.74 -11.03 6.90
CA TYR A 175 -7.33 -10.70 6.75
C TYR A 175 -7.21 -9.36 6.01
N GLY A 176 -6.55 -8.40 6.63
CA GLY A 176 -6.50 -7.02 6.17
C GLY A 176 -5.09 -6.54 5.83
N VAL A 177 -5.02 -5.66 4.84
CA VAL A 177 -3.85 -4.88 4.47
C VAL A 177 -4.28 -3.41 4.39
N TYR A 178 -3.56 -2.55 5.09
CA TYR A 178 -3.80 -1.10 5.13
C TYR A 178 -3.30 -0.44 3.84
N GLU A 179 -3.84 0.74 3.56
CA GLU A 179 -3.40 1.61 2.48
C GLU A 179 -1.98 2.15 2.71
N ASN A 180 -1.36 2.61 1.63
CA ASN A 180 -0.05 3.23 1.67
C ASN A 180 -0.11 4.66 2.23
N TRP A 181 1.05 5.15 2.69
CA TRP A 181 1.13 6.44 3.38
C TRP A 181 0.91 7.65 2.47
N ILE A 182 1.05 7.46 1.15
CA ILE A 182 0.86 8.52 0.16
C ILE A 182 -0.62 8.81 -0.03
N GLU A 183 -1.46 7.77 -0.11
CA GLU A 183 -2.86 7.89 -0.50
C GLU A 183 -3.82 8.04 0.67
N ASP A 184 -3.52 7.41 1.81
CA ASP A 184 -4.25 7.63 3.04
C ASP A 184 -3.30 7.59 4.24
N PRO A 185 -2.92 8.75 4.82
CA PRO A 185 -2.18 8.78 6.08
C PRO A 185 -3.05 8.27 7.25
N SER A 186 -4.36 8.08 7.05
CA SER A 186 -5.27 7.45 8.01
C SER A 186 -5.35 5.93 7.76
N PRO A 187 -5.66 5.11 8.77
CA PRO A 187 -5.53 3.65 8.69
C PRO A 187 -6.69 2.96 7.94
N GLY A 188 -7.01 3.39 6.72
CA GLY A 188 -7.98 2.72 5.84
C GLY A 188 -7.44 1.39 5.28
N PHE A 189 -8.31 0.40 5.08
CA PHE A 189 -7.90 -0.84 4.41
C PHE A 189 -7.76 -0.62 2.91
N ARG A 190 -6.59 -0.98 2.35
CA ARG A 190 -6.43 -1.18 0.92
C ARG A 190 -7.23 -2.38 0.45
N ALA A 191 -7.13 -3.47 1.22
CA ALA A 191 -7.95 -4.66 1.03
C ALA A 191 -8.21 -5.39 2.35
N LEU A 192 -9.42 -5.92 2.53
CA LEU A 192 -9.77 -6.82 3.62
C LEU A 192 -10.55 -7.99 3.04
N LEU A 193 -9.96 -9.17 3.14
CA LEU A 193 -10.54 -10.43 2.66
C LEU A 193 -11.42 -11.02 3.75
N ILE A 194 -12.66 -11.36 3.41
CA ILE A 194 -13.67 -11.77 4.39
C ILE A 194 -14.12 -13.19 4.07
N PHE A 195 -13.88 -14.09 5.00
CA PHE A 195 -14.20 -15.50 4.87
C PHE A 195 -15.38 -15.85 5.77
N GLN A 196 -16.42 -16.41 5.15
CA GLN A 196 -17.60 -16.91 5.83
C GLN A 196 -17.75 -18.39 5.52
N ALA A 197 -17.90 -19.21 6.57
CA ALA A 197 -17.93 -20.67 6.47
C ALA A 197 -16.72 -21.23 5.68
N GLY A 198 -15.51 -20.72 5.98
CA GLY A 198 -14.25 -21.19 5.40
C GLY A 198 -14.02 -20.82 3.94
N LYS A 199 -14.87 -19.97 3.33
CA LYS A 199 -14.74 -19.54 1.93
C LYS A 199 -14.80 -18.03 1.81
N LEU A 200 -14.03 -17.48 0.87
CA LEU A 200 -14.05 -16.05 0.56
C LEU A 200 -15.47 -15.64 0.15
N ALA A 201 -16.03 -14.71 0.90
CA ALA A 201 -17.40 -14.25 0.76
C ALA A 201 -17.43 -12.87 0.11
N ALA A 202 -16.57 -11.97 0.59
CA ALA A 202 -16.46 -10.61 0.10
C ALA A 202 -15.03 -10.07 0.26
N VAL A 203 -14.76 -8.97 -0.44
CA VAL A 203 -13.54 -8.18 -0.33
C VAL A 203 -13.97 -6.74 -0.10
N LEU A 204 -13.53 -6.13 0.99
CA LEU A 204 -13.53 -4.67 1.12
C LEU A 204 -12.24 -4.16 0.47
N HIS A 205 -12.32 -3.15 -0.39
CA HIS A 205 -11.16 -2.59 -1.09
C HIS A 205 -11.33 -1.09 -1.39
N SER A 206 -10.21 -0.35 -1.36
CA SER A 206 -10.14 1.07 -1.75
C SER A 206 -9.82 1.24 -3.24
N ARG A 207 -9.16 0.24 -3.83
CA ARG A 207 -8.65 0.24 -5.21
C ARG A 207 -9.36 -0.79 -6.07
N GLU A 208 -9.50 -0.48 -7.35
CA GLU A 208 -10.24 -1.33 -8.27
C GLU A 208 -9.57 -2.70 -8.47
N ILE A 209 -10.33 -3.76 -8.22
CA ILE A 209 -9.93 -5.14 -8.50
C ILE A 209 -10.65 -5.58 -9.77
N ASN A 210 -9.91 -5.84 -10.84
CA ASN A 210 -10.46 -6.31 -12.11
C ASN A 210 -10.89 -7.80 -12.01
N TYR A 211 -12.03 -8.03 -11.36
CA TYR A 211 -12.66 -9.33 -11.19
C TYR A 211 -14.19 -9.20 -11.30
N LYS A 212 -14.85 -10.21 -11.86
CA LYS A 212 -16.31 -10.22 -12.03
C LYS A 212 -16.99 -10.64 -10.71
N PHE A 213 -17.20 -9.66 -9.84
CA PHE A 213 -17.97 -9.86 -8.60
C PHE A 213 -19.46 -10.12 -8.87
N VAL A 214 -20.12 -10.75 -7.91
CA VAL A 214 -21.58 -10.97 -7.94
C VAL A 214 -22.32 -9.66 -7.78
N SER A 215 -21.84 -8.82 -6.87
CA SER A 215 -22.34 -7.46 -6.63
C SER A 215 -21.27 -6.64 -5.91
N THR A 216 -21.37 -5.32 -6.00
CA THR A 216 -20.50 -4.38 -5.31
C THR A 216 -21.37 -3.29 -4.70
N LYS A 217 -21.10 -2.96 -3.43
CA LYS A 217 -21.67 -1.80 -2.74
C LYS A 217 -20.56 -0.80 -2.45
N GLU A 218 -20.77 0.45 -2.81
CA GLU A 218 -19.84 1.53 -2.51
C GLU A 218 -20.19 2.18 -1.16
N PHE A 219 -19.17 2.64 -0.45
CA PHE A 219 -19.23 3.31 0.84
C PHE A 219 -18.55 4.68 0.75
N SER A 220 -18.54 5.42 1.86
CA SER A 220 -17.80 6.69 1.95
C SER A 220 -16.30 6.50 1.63
N ARG A 221 -15.64 7.61 1.26
CA ARG A 221 -14.21 7.66 0.94
C ARG A 221 -13.79 6.70 -0.19
N GLY A 222 -14.71 6.35 -1.09
CA GLY A 222 -14.43 5.51 -2.27
C GLY A 222 -14.22 4.02 -1.97
N SER A 223 -14.40 3.58 -0.71
CA SER A 223 -14.30 2.17 -0.33
C SER A 223 -15.43 1.35 -0.93
N LYS A 224 -15.14 0.09 -1.28
CA LYS A 224 -16.09 -0.82 -1.94
C LYS A 224 -16.13 -2.16 -1.23
N LEU A 225 -17.31 -2.69 -0.96
CA LEU A 225 -17.53 -4.08 -0.55
C LEU A 225 -18.03 -4.87 -1.75
N SER A 226 -17.19 -5.76 -2.27
CA SER A 226 -17.49 -6.59 -3.42
C SER A 226 -17.66 -8.05 -3.03
N TYR A 227 -18.77 -8.66 -3.43
CA TYR A 227 -19.13 -10.03 -3.09
C TYR A 227 -18.61 -11.01 -4.14
N VAL A 228 -17.83 -12.00 -3.69
CA VAL A 228 -17.25 -13.05 -4.55
C VAL A 228 -18.26 -14.16 -4.81
N ARG A 229 -19.24 -14.32 -3.92
CA ARG A 229 -20.33 -15.30 -4.04
C ARG A 229 -21.63 -14.72 -3.49
N LYS A 230 -22.76 -15.28 -3.92
CA LYS A 230 -24.06 -14.93 -3.33
C LYS A 230 -24.11 -15.36 -1.87
N LEU A 231 -24.52 -14.43 -1.01
CA LEU A 231 -24.78 -14.69 0.41
C LEU A 231 -26.29 -14.50 0.68
N PRO A 232 -26.82 -15.10 1.75
CA PRO A 232 -28.13 -14.74 2.25
C PRO A 232 -28.18 -13.24 2.60
N GLU A 233 -29.32 -12.60 2.37
CA GLU A 233 -29.51 -11.16 2.58
C GLU A 233 -29.13 -10.71 4.00
N ALA A 234 -29.48 -11.51 5.01
CA ALA A 234 -29.10 -11.25 6.40
C ALA A 234 -27.56 -11.19 6.59
N GLY A 235 -26.82 -12.05 5.89
CA GLY A 235 -25.36 -12.05 5.90
C GLY A 235 -24.76 -10.83 5.22
N MET A 236 -25.34 -10.40 4.09
CA MET A 236 -24.94 -9.17 3.41
C MET A 236 -25.16 -7.94 4.31
N LYS A 237 -26.36 -7.80 4.90
CA LYS A 237 -26.68 -6.68 5.80
C LYS A 237 -25.76 -6.63 7.01
N LYS A 238 -25.42 -7.78 7.59
CA LYS A 238 -24.48 -7.85 8.73
C LYS A 238 -23.09 -7.33 8.32
N LEU A 239 -22.57 -7.76 7.17
CA LEU A 239 -21.28 -7.29 6.66
C LEU A 239 -21.32 -5.79 6.33
N GLU A 240 -22.36 -5.32 5.64
CA GLU A 240 -22.48 -3.91 5.27
C GLU A 240 -22.56 -2.99 6.48
N LYS A 241 -23.41 -3.32 7.48
CA LYS A 241 -23.51 -2.55 8.71
C LYS A 241 -22.16 -2.49 9.41
N PHE A 242 -21.50 -3.63 9.51
CA PHE A 242 -20.19 -3.74 10.14
C PHE A 242 -19.15 -2.82 9.48
N TYR A 243 -19.12 -2.74 8.15
CA TYR A 243 -18.22 -1.82 7.44
C TYR A 243 -18.61 -0.36 7.58
N SER A 244 -19.91 -0.04 7.54
CA SER A 244 -20.39 1.30 7.84
C SER A 244 -19.90 1.76 9.22
N ASP A 245 -19.99 0.90 10.23
CA ASP A 245 -19.53 1.22 11.59
C ASP A 245 -18.02 1.51 11.62
N ILE A 246 -17.19 0.69 10.96
CA ILE A 246 -15.72 0.91 10.87
C ILE A 246 -15.42 2.27 10.25
N LEU A 247 -16.01 2.55 9.09
CA LEU A 247 -15.74 3.78 8.35
C LEU A 247 -16.19 5.01 9.15
N SER A 248 -17.33 4.93 9.85
CA SER A 248 -17.83 6.02 10.69
C SER A 248 -17.02 6.26 11.97
N SER A 249 -16.25 5.26 12.42
CA SER A 249 -15.40 5.38 13.62
C SER A 249 -14.00 5.95 13.32
N ALA A 250 -13.66 6.09 12.03
CA ALA A 250 -12.39 6.65 11.58
C ALA A 250 -12.46 8.16 11.30
N ASP A 251 -13.65 8.76 11.42
CA ASP A 251 -13.92 10.19 11.33
C ASP A 251 -14.03 10.81 12.75
#